data_AF-A0A9E2HYH3-F1
#
_entry.id   AF-A0A9E2HYH3-F1
#
_cell.length_a   1.000
_cell.length_b   1.000
_cell.length_c   1.000
_cell.angle_alpha   90.00
_cell.angle_beta   90.00
_cell.angle_gamma   90.00
#
_symmetry.space_group_name_H-M   'P 1'
#
loop_
_entity.id
_entity.type
_entity.pdbx_description
1 polymer ?
#
loop_
_entity_poly.entity_id
_entity_poly.type
_entity_poly.pdbx_seq_one_letter_code
_entity_poly.pdbx_strand_id
1 'polypeptide(L)'
;MTLIETFTDYVVNRKSLKEYVEVRKSLNERGEFNDAKLIQAEENLQRLKQEDPEIYELMYETLDEIFKRDEGDIVEYPINFIREILKLYKGDMTAKKLYQEYRRSLDHHFHGA
;
A
#
# COMPACT_ATOMS: atom_id res chain seq x y z
N MET A 1 1.53 -15.69 12.53
CA MET A 1 1.25 -14.59 11.60
C MET A 1 -0.12 -14.82 11.00
N THR A 2 -1.06 -13.92 11.24
CA THR A 2 -2.38 -13.88 10.58
C THR A 2 -2.24 -13.38 9.15
N LEU A 3 -3.30 -13.46 8.33
CA LEU A 3 -3.29 -12.93 6.97
C LEU A 3 -3.00 -11.43 6.93
N ILE A 4 -3.52 -10.69 7.90
CA ILE A 4 -3.35 -9.24 7.96
C ILE A 4 -1.94 -8.87 8.42
N GLU A 5 -1.37 -9.57 9.41
CA GLU A 5 0.03 -9.37 9.82
C GLU A 5 1.00 -9.68 8.67
N THR A 6 0.74 -10.78 7.95
CA THR A 6 1.54 -11.16 6.77
C THR A 6 1.42 -10.11 5.67
N PHE A 7 0.21 -9.60 5.41
CA PHE A 7 0.01 -8.54 4.42
C PHE A 7 0.75 -7.25 4.79
N THR A 8 0.61 -6.80 6.03
CA THR A 8 1.28 -5.60 6.56
C THR A 8 2.78 -5.71 6.41
N ASP A 9 3.37 -6.86 6.80
CA ASP A 9 4.80 -7.12 6.64
C ASP A 9 5.23 -7.02 5.17
N TYR A 10 4.46 -7.59 4.24
CA TYR A 10 4.80 -7.52 2.82
C TYR A 10 4.75 -6.10 2.27
N VAL A 11 3.74 -5.32 2.63
CA VAL A 11 3.62 -3.93 2.16
C VAL A 11 4.71 -3.06 2.78
N VAL A 12 4.85 -3.04 4.11
CA VAL A 12 5.79 -2.16 4.82
C VAL A 12 7.24 -2.49 4.47
N ASN A 13 7.60 -3.77 4.38
CA ASN A 13 8.96 -4.20 4.03
C ASN A 13 9.19 -4.30 2.52
N ARG A 14 8.29 -3.74 1.70
CA ARG A 14 8.44 -3.64 0.23
C ARG A 14 8.68 -5.01 -0.43
N LYS A 15 8.08 -6.08 0.11
CA LYS A 15 8.15 -7.43 -0.45
C LYS A 15 7.16 -7.58 -1.61
N SER A 16 7.35 -8.59 -2.44
CA SER A 16 6.52 -8.77 -3.64
C SER A 16 5.08 -9.15 -3.27
N LEU A 17 4.10 -8.39 -3.76
CA LEU A 17 2.68 -8.75 -3.58
C LEU A 17 2.31 -9.99 -4.40
N LYS A 18 3.06 -10.31 -5.45
CA LYS A 18 2.91 -11.57 -6.20
C LYS A 18 3.30 -12.77 -5.35
N GLU A 19 4.36 -12.65 -4.55
CA GLU A 19 4.73 -13.68 -3.57
C GLU A 19 3.71 -13.78 -2.44
N TYR A 20 3.20 -12.65 -1.93
CA TYR A 20 2.11 -12.64 -0.94
C TYR A 20 0.87 -13.40 -1.43
N VAL A 21 0.50 -13.25 -2.71
CA VAL A 21 -0.62 -13.99 -3.34
C VAL A 21 -0.40 -15.51 -3.26
N GLU A 22 0.82 -16.00 -3.38
CA GLU A 22 1.10 -17.43 -3.23
C GLU A 22 1.08 -17.86 -1.77
N VAL A 23 1.70 -17.08 -0.88
CA VAL A 23 1.76 -17.40 0.56
C VAL A 23 0.37 -17.45 1.19
N ARG A 24 -0.50 -16.49 0.85
CA ARG A 24 -1.84 -16.40 1.45
C ARG A 24 -2.78 -17.53 1.05
N LYS A 25 -2.51 -18.29 -0.02
CA LYS A 25 -3.32 -19.47 -0.39
C LYS A 25 -3.27 -20.56 0.67
N SER A 26 -2.24 -20.56 1.50
CA SER A 26 -2.12 -21.48 2.65
C SER A 26 -2.82 -20.98 3.92
N LEU A 27 -3.35 -19.74 3.89
CA LEU A 27 -4.06 -19.12 5.00
C LEU A 27 -5.57 -19.20 4.75
N ASN A 28 -6.32 -19.84 5.65
CA ASN A 28 -7.79 -19.97 5.56
C ASN A 28 -8.52 -18.69 6.02
N GLU A 29 -8.06 -17.53 5.56
CA GLU A 29 -8.60 -16.22 5.93
C GLU A 29 -8.93 -15.42 4.66
N ARG A 30 -9.97 -14.57 4.73
CA ARG A 30 -10.37 -13.72 3.61
C ARG A 30 -9.66 -12.37 3.71
N GLY A 31 -8.85 -12.06 2.72
CA GLY A 31 -8.17 -10.77 2.62
C GLY A 31 -9.04 -9.68 2.01
N GLU A 32 -8.65 -8.43 2.24
CA GLU A 32 -9.29 -7.22 1.69
C GLU A 32 -9.23 -7.17 0.14
N PHE A 33 -8.12 -7.62 -0.43
CA PHE A 33 -7.88 -7.60 -1.88
C PHE A 33 -7.92 -9.01 -2.49
N ASN A 34 -8.46 -9.14 -3.70
CA ASN A 34 -8.34 -10.36 -4.49
C ASN A 34 -6.96 -10.42 -5.20
N ASP A 35 -6.60 -11.59 -5.74
CA ASP A 35 -5.29 -11.82 -6.36
C ASP A 35 -5.04 -10.84 -7.51
N ALA A 36 -6.06 -10.60 -8.36
CA ALA A 36 -5.96 -9.70 -9.50
C ALA A 36 -5.62 -8.26 -9.08
N LYS A 37 -6.22 -7.75 -8.00
CA LYS A 37 -5.91 -6.41 -7.47
C LYS A 37 -4.49 -6.36 -6.90
N LEU A 38 -4.03 -7.40 -6.19
CA LEU A 38 -2.67 -7.42 -5.64
C LEU A 38 -1.60 -7.46 -6.74
N ILE A 39 -1.85 -8.26 -7.78
CA ILE A 39 -0.99 -8.32 -8.97
C ILE A 39 -0.97 -6.96 -9.68
N GLN A 40 -2.13 -6.33 -9.86
CA GLN A 40 -2.21 -4.99 -10.45
C GLN A 40 -1.47 -3.94 -9.60
N ALA A 41 -1.58 -4.00 -8.27
CA ALA A 41 -0.88 -3.09 -7.38
C ALA A 41 0.64 -3.26 -7.48
N GLU A 42 1.14 -4.51 -7.56
CA GLU A 42 2.57 -4.78 -7.81
C GLU A 42 3.02 -4.15 -9.13
N GLU A 43 2.27 -4.34 -10.20
CA GLU A 43 2.61 -3.80 -11.52
C GLU A 43 2.63 -2.27 -11.52
N ASN A 44 1.65 -1.65 -10.86
CA ASN A 44 1.62 -0.20 -10.66
C ASN A 44 2.82 0.29 -9.82
N LEU A 45 3.22 -0.43 -8.77
CA LEU A 45 4.39 -0.10 -7.95
C LEU A 45 5.69 -0.19 -8.76
N GLN A 46 5.89 -1.28 -9.51
CA GLN A 46 7.07 -1.45 -10.35
C GLN A 46 7.15 -0.38 -11.43
N ARG A 47 6.00 -0.01 -12.03
CA ARG A 47 5.93 1.06 -13.01
C ARG A 47 6.21 2.43 -12.39
N LEU A 48 5.62 2.74 -11.24
CA LEU A 48 5.88 3.97 -10.50
C LEU A 48 7.37 4.10 -10.15
N LYS A 49 7.99 3.03 -9.66
CA LYS A 49 9.43 2.98 -9.36
C LYS A 49 10.31 3.31 -10.57
N GLN A 50 9.88 2.96 -11.77
CA GLN A 50 10.63 3.24 -13.01
C GLN A 50 10.37 4.64 -13.55
N GLU A 51 9.11 5.10 -13.53
CA GLU A 51 8.71 6.37 -14.13
C GLU A 51 8.95 7.58 -13.21
N ASP A 52 8.72 7.42 -11.91
CA ASP A 52 8.83 8.48 -10.90
C ASP A 52 9.36 7.89 -9.57
N PRO A 53 10.65 7.50 -9.50
CA PRO A 53 11.25 6.88 -8.32
C PRO A 53 11.20 7.78 -7.08
N GLU A 54 11.18 9.10 -7.26
CA GLU A 54 11.06 10.05 -6.16
C GLU A 54 9.70 9.91 -5.46
N ILE A 55 8.60 9.88 -6.23
CA ILE A 55 7.27 9.67 -5.67
C ILE A 55 7.12 8.27 -5.08
N TYR A 56 7.70 7.25 -5.72
CA TYR A 56 7.73 5.91 -5.16
C TYR A 56 8.34 5.89 -3.76
N GLU A 57 9.51 6.50 -3.57
CA GLU A 57 10.18 6.55 -2.26
C GLU A 57 9.37 7.38 -1.26
N LEU A 58 8.87 8.55 -1.64
CA LEU A 58 8.05 9.41 -0.76
C LEU A 58 6.79 8.71 -0.24
N MET A 59 6.13 7.90 -1.08
CA MET A 59 4.97 7.09 -0.68
C MET A 59 5.34 6.11 0.43
N TYR A 60 6.48 5.41 0.29
CA TYR A 60 6.95 4.45 1.30
C TYR A 60 7.52 5.12 2.55
N GLU A 61 8.23 6.23 2.42
CA GLU A 61 8.69 7.04 3.56
C GLU A 61 7.50 7.50 4.39
N THR A 62 6.45 8.02 3.74
CA THR A 62 5.21 8.42 4.42
C THR A 62 4.55 7.24 5.13
N LEU A 63 4.51 6.05 4.51
CA LEU A 63 3.99 4.84 5.15
C LEU A 63 4.80 4.44 6.38
N ASP A 64 6.13 4.49 6.31
CA ASP A 64 7.02 4.16 7.43
C ASP A 64 6.88 5.17 8.58
N GLU A 65 6.80 6.47 8.27
CA GLU A 65 6.58 7.54 9.25
C GLU A 65 5.28 7.35 10.04
N ILE A 66 4.16 7.11 9.36
CA ILE A 66 2.86 6.90 10.04
C ILE A 66 2.83 5.59 10.81
N PHE A 67 3.42 4.53 10.26
CA PHE A 67 3.42 3.22 10.89
C PHE A 67 4.24 3.26 12.19
N LYS A 68 5.36 3.98 12.21
CA LYS A 68 6.15 4.22 13.43
C LYS A 68 5.44 5.12 14.44
N ARG A 69 4.74 6.16 13.97
CA ARG A 69 4.03 7.11 14.84
C ARG A 69 2.93 6.43 15.65
N ASP A 70 2.25 5.46 15.05
CA ASP A 70 1.13 4.74 15.68
C ASP A 70 1.54 3.34 16.16
N GLU A 71 2.83 3.14 16.47
CA GLU A 71 3.42 1.90 17.02
C GLU A 71 3.13 0.61 16.23
N GLY A 72 2.75 0.73 14.95
CA GLY A 72 2.44 -0.39 14.06
C GLY A 72 1.08 -1.04 14.29
N ASP A 73 0.21 -0.45 15.10
CA ASP A 73 -1.07 -1.05 15.51
C ASP A 73 -2.17 -0.96 14.45
N ILE A 74 -2.03 -0.07 13.46
CA ILE A 74 -3.11 0.25 12.52
C ILE A 74 -2.89 -0.46 11.18
N VAL A 75 -3.56 -1.59 11.02
CA VAL A 75 -3.62 -2.39 9.78
C VAL A 75 -4.27 -1.64 8.60
N GLU A 76 -4.94 -0.52 8.85
CA GLU A 76 -5.58 0.29 7.81
C GLU A 76 -4.56 1.02 6.93
N TYR A 77 -3.37 1.34 7.43
CA TYR A 77 -2.34 2.05 6.65
C TYR A 77 -1.83 1.26 5.43
N PRO A 78 -1.36 0.02 5.56
CA PRO A 78 -0.94 -0.77 4.39
C PRO A 78 -2.12 -1.05 3.44
N ILE A 79 -3.34 -1.18 3.96
CA ILE A 79 -4.54 -1.32 3.12
C ILE A 79 -4.77 -0.04 2.30
N ASN A 80 -4.78 1.13 2.94
CA ASN A 80 -5.01 2.40 2.28
C ASN A 80 -3.89 2.71 1.27
N PHE A 81 -2.65 2.40 1.61
CA PHE A 81 -1.52 2.49 0.68
C PHE A 81 -1.80 1.72 -0.62
N ILE A 82 -2.20 0.44 -0.54
CA ILE A 82 -2.54 -0.35 -1.74
C ILE A 82 -3.76 0.20 -2.48
N ARG A 83 -4.76 0.74 -1.78
CA ARG A 83 -5.90 1.40 -2.43
C ARG A 83 -5.47 2.60 -3.26
N GLU A 84 -4.55 3.43 -2.76
CA GLU A 84 -4.00 4.55 -3.52
C GLU A 84 -3.20 4.07 -4.73
N ILE A 85 -2.28 3.11 -4.55
CA ILE A 85 -1.52 2.53 -5.68
C ILE A 85 -2.45 2.02 -6.79
N LEU A 86 -3.60 1.42 -6.45
CA LEU A 86 -4.58 0.94 -7.42
C LEU A 86 -5.31 2.05 -8.19
N LYS A 87 -5.22 3.31 -7.77
CA LYS A 87 -5.75 4.47 -8.52
C LYS A 87 -4.78 4.96 -9.59
N LEU A 88 -3.49 4.63 -9.50
CA LEU A 88 -2.52 4.99 -10.54
C LEU A 88 -2.95 4.44 -11.90
N TYR A 89 -2.67 5.25 -12.93
CA TYR A 89 -2.92 4.92 -14.33
C TYR A 89 -4.39 4.70 -14.69
N LYS A 90 -5.32 5.09 -13.80
CA LYS A 90 -6.75 5.21 -14.10
C LYS A 90 -7.10 6.66 -14.38
N GLY A 91 -7.62 6.94 -15.56
CA GLY A 91 -7.96 8.29 -16.00
C GLY A 91 -6.73 9.22 -15.97
N ASP A 92 -6.92 10.45 -15.49
CA ASP A 92 -5.87 11.49 -15.44
C ASP A 92 -5.01 11.44 -14.16
N MET A 93 -5.00 10.31 -13.44
CA MET A 93 -4.24 10.19 -12.19
C MET A 93 -2.73 10.10 -12.46
N THR A 94 -2.00 11.13 -12.04
CA THR A 94 -0.53 11.17 -12.07
C THR A 94 0.08 10.76 -10.74
N ALA A 95 1.35 10.34 -10.74
CA ALA A 95 2.10 9.98 -9.54
C ALA A 95 2.07 11.10 -8.48
N LYS A 96 2.35 12.34 -8.88
CA LYS A 96 2.30 13.50 -7.97
C LYS A 96 0.92 13.74 -7.36
N LYS A 97 -0.14 13.62 -8.16
CA LYS A 97 -1.51 13.80 -7.67
C LYS A 97 -1.88 12.69 -6.69
N LEU A 98 -1.49 11.45 -6.99
CA LEU A 98 -1.67 10.33 -6.08
C LEU A 98 -1.02 10.60 -4.72
N TYR A 99 0.25 11.01 -4.70
CA TYR A 99 0.95 11.27 -3.45
C TYR A 99 0.28 12.36 -2.61
N GLN A 100 -0.20 13.42 -3.25
CA GLN A 100 -0.96 14.48 -2.57
C GLN A 100 -2.28 13.97 -1.98
N GLU A 101 -3.01 13.13 -2.72
CA GLU A 101 -4.25 12.51 -2.23
C GLU A 101 -3.97 11.53 -1.08
N TYR A 102 -2.92 10.72 -1.18
CA TYR A 102 -2.48 9.81 -0.12
C TYR A 102 -2.17 10.58 1.16
N ARG A 103 -1.33 11.63 1.10
CA ARG A 103 -1.03 12.46 2.27
C ARG A 103 -2.28 13.09 2.88
N ARG A 104 -3.19 13.61 2.07
CA ARG A 104 -4.47 14.17 2.57
C ARG A 104 -5.32 13.12 3.26
N SER A 105 -5.37 11.89 2.72
CA SER A 105 -6.15 10.81 3.34
C SER A 105 -5.64 10.47 4.74
N LEU A 106 -4.34 10.61 4.97
CA LEU A 106 -3.69 10.42 6.26
C LEU A 106 -3.97 11.59 7.21
N ASP A 107 -3.83 12.84 6.75
CA ASP A 107 -4.12 14.03 7.56
C ASP A 107 -5.57 14.07 8.08
N HIS A 108 -6.52 13.55 7.31
CA HIS A 108 -7.91 13.42 7.74
C HIS A 108 -8.11 12.34 8.81
N HIS A 109 -7.29 11.28 8.79
CA HIS A 109 -7.30 10.23 9.82
C HIS A 109 -6.71 10.76 11.15
N PHE A 110 -5.71 11.64 11.10
CA PHE A 110 -5.05 12.20 12.28
C PHE A 110 -5.81 13.34 12.98
N HIS A 111 -6.72 14.06 12.30
CA HIS A 111 -7.53 15.13 12.90
C HIS A 111 -8.92 14.68 13.38
N GLY A 112 -9.26 13.41 13.19
CA GLY A 112 -10.55 12.82 13.60
C GLY A 112 -10.49 11.92 14.83
N ALA A 113 -9.32 11.79 15.47
CA ALA A 113 -9.10 10.99 16.69
C ALA A 113 -9.09 11.86 17.95
#